data_AF-A0A7I7NV24-F1
#
_entry.id   AF-A0A7I7NV24-F1
#
_cell.length_a   1.000
_cell.length_b   1.000
_cell.length_c   1.000
_cell.angle_alpha   90.00
_cell.angle_beta   90.00
_cell.angle_gamma   90.00
#
_symmetry.space_group_name_H-M   'P 1'
#
loop_
_entity.id
_entity.type
_entity.pdbx_description
1 polymer ?
#
loop_
_entity_poly.entity_id
_entity_poly.type
_entity_poly.pdbx_seq_one_letter_code
_entity_poly.pdbx_strand_id
1 'polypeptide(L)'
;MFVSSADPVVNRRGVLAGGAALAAFGVLTSACGESPPKPPAVEELLGPLDQARKDSALAGAAAAAVGNPPQVAAALAVVASQRAAHARALSTEISRAAGKITTSSTSETTTAGPSPAQPAGPPPPPPPVSDVINALRASADSASRLVAGESGYRAGLLASIIASCTASYTVALVPGGPSI
;
A
#
# COMPACT_ATOMS: atom_id res chain seq x y z
N MET A 1 -20.92 -14.70 -51.87
CA MET A 1 -19.46 -14.58 -51.66
C MET A 1 -19.28 -14.16 -50.20
N PHE A 2 -19.11 -15.13 -49.31
CA PHE A 2 -18.95 -14.89 -47.87
C PHE A 2 -17.47 -14.69 -47.57
N VAL A 3 -17.09 -13.55 -47.01
CA VAL A 3 -15.86 -13.42 -46.25
C VAL A 3 -16.21 -12.92 -44.86
N SER A 4 -15.87 -13.77 -43.90
CA SER A 4 -16.11 -13.63 -42.47
C SER A 4 -15.16 -12.59 -41.90
N SER A 5 -15.68 -11.56 -41.24
CA SER A 5 -14.88 -10.69 -40.37
C SER A 5 -14.51 -11.48 -39.12
N ALA A 6 -13.22 -11.75 -38.93
CA ALA A 6 -12.68 -12.35 -37.73
C ALA A 6 -12.27 -11.22 -36.76
N ASP A 7 -13.01 -11.03 -35.68
CA ASP A 7 -12.60 -10.23 -34.54
C ASP A 7 -11.28 -10.79 -33.97
N PRO A 8 -10.26 -9.96 -33.67
CA PRO A 8 -9.04 -10.45 -33.07
C PRO A 8 -9.32 -10.87 -31.61
N VAL A 9 -9.51 -12.18 -31.42
CA VAL A 9 -9.43 -12.83 -30.12
C VAL A 9 -8.01 -12.62 -29.57
N VAL A 10 -7.87 -11.65 -28.66
CA VAL A 10 -6.61 -11.42 -27.94
C VAL A 10 -6.36 -12.62 -27.02
N ASN A 11 -5.48 -13.51 -27.46
CA ASN A 11 -5.10 -14.72 -26.75
C ASN A 11 -4.10 -14.39 -25.62
N ARG A 12 -4.45 -14.75 -24.38
CA ARG A 12 -3.64 -14.57 -23.16
C ARG A 12 -2.25 -15.22 -23.22
N ARG A 13 -1.99 -16.10 -24.19
CA ARG A 13 -0.71 -16.81 -24.37
C ARG A 13 0.37 -16.02 -25.14
N GLY A 14 0.06 -14.85 -25.68
CA GLY A 14 1.05 -14.00 -26.37
C GLY A 14 1.91 -13.10 -25.47
N VAL A 15 1.56 -12.95 -24.18
CA VAL A 15 2.22 -11.98 -23.28
C VAL A 15 3.46 -12.57 -22.57
N LEU A 16 3.72 -13.88 -22.71
CA LEU A 16 4.86 -14.56 -22.08
C LEU A 16 6.00 -14.90 -23.05
N ALA A 17 6.10 -14.17 -24.16
CA ALA A 17 7.19 -14.28 -25.14
C ALA A 17 8.01 -12.98 -25.30
N GLY A 18 8.01 -12.11 -24.29
CA GLY A 18 8.76 -10.83 -24.26
C GLY A 18 9.70 -10.68 -23.07
N GLY A 19 10.29 -11.78 -22.58
CA GLY A 19 11.02 -11.83 -21.30
C GLY A 19 12.56 -11.88 -21.38
N ALA A 20 13.19 -11.56 -22.52
CA ALA A 20 14.63 -11.84 -22.72
C ALA A 20 15.46 -10.70 -23.35
N ALA A 21 15.23 -9.43 -22.99
CA ALA A 21 16.08 -8.33 -23.46
C ALA A 21 16.20 -7.13 -22.48
N LEU A 22 16.61 -7.38 -21.24
CA LEU A 22 17.14 -6.31 -20.37
C LEU A 22 18.51 -6.72 -19.82
N ALA A 23 19.47 -6.86 -20.73
CA ALA A 23 20.89 -6.87 -20.42
C ALA A 23 21.50 -5.56 -20.94
N ALA A 24 22.30 -4.92 -20.09
CA ALA A 24 23.12 -3.73 -20.34
C ALA A 24 22.40 -2.36 -20.34
N PHE A 25 22.13 -1.82 -19.15
CA PHE A 25 22.34 -0.39 -18.93
C PHE A 25 23.63 -0.21 -18.14
N GLY A 26 24.57 0.46 -18.81
CA GLY A 26 25.98 0.54 -18.47
C GLY A 26 26.28 1.25 -17.15
N VAL A 27 27.27 0.71 -16.46
CA VAL A 27 28.18 1.48 -15.63
C VAL A 27 28.94 2.42 -16.57
N LEU A 28 28.92 3.73 -16.29
CA LEU A 28 30.06 4.67 -16.37
C LEU A 28 29.52 6.12 -16.23
N THR A 29 29.63 6.71 -15.04
CA THR A 29 30.22 8.05 -14.88
C THR A 29 31.01 8.10 -13.58
N SER A 30 32.32 8.29 -13.71
CA SER A 30 33.17 8.87 -12.68
C SER A 30 32.91 10.38 -12.71
N ALA A 31 32.40 10.93 -11.61
CA ALA A 31 32.51 12.33 -11.26
C ALA A 31 32.48 12.44 -9.73
N CYS A 32 33.54 12.99 -9.13
CA CYS A 32 33.49 13.46 -7.75
C CYS A 32 32.39 14.52 -7.63
N GLY A 33 31.42 14.33 -6.73
CA GLY A 33 30.44 15.36 -6.43
C GLY A 33 29.24 14.81 -5.67
N GLU A 34 29.33 14.92 -4.34
CA GLU A 34 28.29 14.67 -3.35
C GLU A 34 27.88 13.21 -3.14
N SER A 35 28.11 12.71 -1.92
CA SER A 35 27.47 11.47 -1.47
C SER A 35 25.96 11.64 -1.61
N PRO A 36 25.21 10.63 -2.13
CA PRO A 36 23.76 10.73 -2.18
C PRO A 36 23.23 11.09 -0.79
N PRO A 37 22.21 11.96 -0.71
CA PRO A 37 21.67 12.41 0.57
C PRO A 37 21.36 11.19 1.42
N LYS A 38 21.71 11.27 2.71
CA LYS A 38 21.51 10.16 3.63
C LYS A 38 20.04 9.71 3.54
N PRO A 39 19.77 8.42 3.27
CA PRO A 39 18.41 7.92 3.22
C PRO A 39 17.68 8.26 4.52
N PRO A 40 16.36 8.52 4.47
CA PRO A 40 15.56 8.81 5.64
C PRO A 40 15.74 7.77 6.75
N ALA A 41 15.58 8.21 7.99
CA ALA A 41 15.58 7.31 9.13
C ALA A 41 14.43 6.30 8.99
N VAL A 42 14.65 5.09 9.50
CA VAL A 42 13.65 4.00 9.45
C VAL A 42 12.37 4.41 10.19
N GLU A 43 12.53 5.22 11.23
CA GLU A 43 11.48 5.79 12.07
C GLU A 43 10.44 6.59 11.26
N GLU A 44 10.81 7.14 10.10
CA GLU A 44 9.87 7.81 9.19
C GLU A 44 8.81 6.84 8.62
N LEU A 45 9.06 5.52 8.65
CA LEU A 45 8.09 4.50 8.24
C LEU A 45 7.00 4.24 9.30
N LEU A 46 7.15 4.73 10.54
CA LEU A 46 6.13 4.59 11.60
C LEU A 46 4.83 5.30 11.22
N GLY A 47 4.92 6.50 10.63
CA GLY A 47 3.75 7.23 10.14
C GLY A 47 2.92 6.44 9.12
N PRO A 48 3.52 5.98 8.00
CA PRO A 48 2.86 5.09 7.04
C PRO A 48 2.31 3.79 7.65
N LEU A 49 2.99 3.22 8.65
CA LEU A 49 2.56 1.99 9.32
C LEU A 49 1.28 2.22 10.13
N ASP A 50 1.24 3.26 10.95
CA ASP A 50 0.06 3.61 11.75
C ASP A 50 -1.11 3.98 10.85
N GLN A 51 -0.84 4.72 9.77
CA GLN A 51 -1.86 5.06 8.80
C GLN A 51 -2.43 3.82 8.09
N ALA A 52 -1.58 2.87 7.69
CA ALA A 52 -2.05 1.63 7.08
C ALA A 52 -2.93 0.79 8.01
N ARG A 53 -2.65 0.77 9.32
CA ARG A 53 -3.50 0.11 10.31
C ARG A 53 -4.86 0.80 10.45
N LYS A 54 -4.87 2.14 10.55
CA LYS A 54 -6.10 2.95 10.63
C LYS A 54 -6.96 2.76 9.39
N ASP A 55 -6.36 2.83 8.20
CA ASP A 55 -7.07 2.65 6.94
C ASP A 55 -7.66 1.24 6.80
N SER A 56 -6.93 0.21 7.26
CA SER A 56 -7.43 -1.16 7.27
C SER A 56 -8.65 -1.32 8.18
N ALA A 57 -8.59 -0.77 9.40
CA ALA A 57 -9.70 -0.81 10.35
C ALA A 57 -10.92 -0.03 9.83
N LEU A 58 -10.69 1.16 9.27
CA LEU A 58 -11.74 2.02 8.71
C LEU A 58 -12.41 1.34 7.51
N ALA A 59 -11.65 0.74 6.59
CA ALA A 59 -12.20 0.00 5.46
C ALA A 59 -12.96 -1.27 5.91
N GLY A 60 -12.47 -1.97 6.94
CA GLY A 60 -13.15 -3.13 7.52
C GLY A 60 -14.48 -2.76 8.18
N ALA A 61 -14.52 -1.64 8.91
CA ALA A 61 -15.75 -1.12 9.51
C ALA A 61 -16.77 -0.69 8.43
N ALA A 62 -16.31 -0.03 7.36
CA ALA A 62 -17.15 0.32 6.22
C ALA A 62 -17.68 -0.93 5.50
N ALA A 63 -16.86 -1.98 5.34
CA ALA A 63 -17.27 -3.24 4.73
C ALA A 63 -18.37 -3.95 5.52
N ALA A 64 -18.33 -3.85 6.85
CA ALA A 64 -19.33 -4.44 7.75
C ALA A 64 -20.62 -3.60 7.87
N ALA A 65 -20.66 -2.40 7.28
CA ALA A 65 -21.80 -1.50 7.37
C ALA A 65 -23.04 -2.08 6.65
N VAL A 66 -24.16 -2.13 7.37
CA VAL A 66 -25.45 -2.49 6.78
C VAL A 66 -25.88 -1.40 5.80
N GLY A 67 -26.29 -1.80 4.60
CA GLY A 67 -26.76 -0.89 3.54
C GLY A 67 -25.79 -0.69 2.38
N ASN A 68 -24.54 -1.15 2.48
CA ASN A 68 -23.64 -1.19 1.33
C ASN A 68 -24.05 -2.29 0.33
N PRO A 69 -24.02 -2.02 -0.98
CA PRO A 69 -24.16 -3.08 -2.00
C PRO A 69 -23.11 -4.17 -1.77
N PRO A 70 -23.43 -5.46 -2.02
CA PRO A 70 -22.52 -6.57 -1.71
C PRO A 70 -21.18 -6.46 -2.45
N GLN A 71 -21.17 -5.90 -3.66
CA GLN A 71 -19.94 -5.65 -4.43
C GLN A 71 -19.06 -4.57 -3.77
N VAL A 72 -19.67 -3.51 -3.22
CA VAL A 72 -18.96 -2.44 -2.50
C VAL A 72 -18.40 -2.97 -1.18
N ALA A 73 -19.18 -3.74 -0.42
CA ALA A 73 -18.72 -4.39 0.81
C ALA A 73 -17.53 -5.33 0.55
N ALA A 74 -17.59 -6.12 -0.53
CA ALA A 74 -16.48 -6.98 -0.94
C ALA A 74 -15.23 -6.18 -1.35
N ALA A 75 -15.39 -5.10 -2.12
CA ALA A 75 -14.28 -4.22 -2.48
C ALA A 75 -13.62 -3.58 -1.25
N LEU A 76 -14.40 -3.10 -0.29
CA LEU A 76 -13.91 -2.55 0.97
C LEU A 76 -13.16 -3.60 1.82
N ALA A 77 -13.64 -4.84 1.85
CA ALA A 77 -12.94 -5.93 2.53
C ALA A 77 -11.57 -6.23 1.87
N VAL A 78 -11.49 -6.19 0.53
CA VAL A 78 -10.22 -6.30 -0.19
C VAL A 78 -9.29 -5.15 0.19
N VAL A 79 -9.77 -3.90 0.17
CA VAL A 79 -8.98 -2.72 0.59
C VAL A 79 -8.46 -2.90 2.02
N ALA A 80 -9.31 -3.33 2.96
CA ALA A 80 -8.92 -3.59 4.33
C ALA A 80 -7.77 -4.62 4.42
N SER A 81 -7.88 -5.72 3.67
CA SER A 81 -6.85 -6.78 3.62
C SER A 81 -5.52 -6.29 3.03
N GLN A 82 -5.57 -5.49 1.97
CA GLN A 82 -4.38 -4.92 1.33
C GLN A 82 -3.67 -3.96 2.29
N ARG A 83 -4.41 -3.07 2.96
CA ARG A 83 -3.81 -2.15 3.95
C ARG A 83 -3.24 -2.88 5.16
N ALA A 84 -3.86 -3.96 5.63
CA ALA A 84 -3.26 -4.82 6.64
C ALA A 84 -1.96 -5.48 6.14
N ALA A 85 -1.89 -5.93 4.88
CA ALA A 85 -0.68 -6.49 4.30
C ALA A 85 0.46 -5.46 4.22
N HIS A 86 0.16 -4.22 3.79
CA HIS A 86 1.13 -3.13 3.80
C HIS A 86 1.63 -2.81 5.21
N ALA A 87 0.74 -2.77 6.22
CA ALA A 87 1.12 -2.56 7.61
C ALA A 87 2.09 -3.65 8.12
N ARG A 88 1.85 -4.91 7.77
CA ARG A 88 2.78 -6.00 8.10
C ARG A 88 4.12 -5.82 7.40
N ALA A 89 4.14 -5.52 6.11
CA ALA A 89 5.37 -5.31 5.36
C ALA A 89 6.22 -4.15 5.94
N LEU A 90 5.57 -3.03 6.29
CA LEU A 90 6.23 -1.90 6.97
C LEU A 90 6.79 -2.33 8.34
N SER A 91 6.02 -3.08 9.14
CA SER A 91 6.49 -3.55 10.44
C SER A 91 7.68 -4.51 10.34
N THR A 92 7.69 -5.37 9.32
CA THR A 92 8.81 -6.27 9.02
C THR A 92 10.05 -5.47 8.60
N GLU A 93 9.88 -4.44 7.78
CA GLU A 93 11.00 -3.57 7.37
C GLU A 93 11.61 -2.80 8.54
N ILE A 94 10.77 -2.23 9.41
CA ILE A 94 11.21 -1.52 10.61
C ILE A 94 12.00 -2.47 11.52
N SER A 95 11.45 -3.66 11.79
CA SER A 95 12.13 -4.69 12.60
C SER A 95 13.45 -5.14 11.98
N ARG A 96 13.49 -5.37 10.66
CA ARG A 96 14.70 -5.76 9.93
C ARG A 96 15.79 -4.70 10.07
N ALA A 97 15.42 -3.43 9.93
CA ALA A 97 16.39 -2.35 10.01
C ALA A 97 16.84 -2.09 11.45
N ALA A 98 15.97 -2.26 12.46
CA ALA A 98 16.36 -2.28 13.86
C ALA A 98 17.40 -3.38 14.15
N GLY A 99 17.21 -4.60 13.62
CA GLY A 99 18.19 -5.69 13.72
C GLY A 99 19.55 -5.39 13.05
N LYS A 100 19.55 -4.54 12.02
CA LYS A 100 20.77 -4.04 11.36
C LYS A 100 21.46 -2.93 12.17
N ILE A 101 20.71 -2.21 13.02
CA ILE A 101 21.23 -1.19 13.93
C ILE A 101 21.79 -1.85 15.20
N THR A 102 21.15 -2.91 15.72
CA THR A 102 21.60 -3.61 16.94
C THR A 102 22.89 -4.42 16.76
N THR A 103 23.25 -4.80 15.52
CA THR A 103 24.59 -5.35 15.22
C THR A 103 25.72 -4.31 15.34
N SER A 104 25.40 -3.04 15.57
CA SER A 104 26.35 -1.94 15.85
C SER A 104 26.09 -1.17 17.16
N SER A 105 25.10 -1.56 17.97
CA SER A 105 24.92 -1.03 19.34
C SER A 105 24.01 -1.91 20.18
N THR A 106 24.51 -2.30 21.36
CA THR A 106 23.72 -2.87 22.46
C THR A 106 22.94 -1.76 23.14
N SER A 107 21.62 -1.95 23.31
CA SER A 107 20.85 -1.78 24.57
C SER A 107 19.35 -1.89 24.26
N GLU A 108 18.69 -2.87 24.88
CA GLU A 108 17.75 -2.76 26.02
C GLU A 108 16.29 -2.52 25.60
N THR A 109 15.49 -3.57 25.80
CA THR A 109 14.05 -3.59 25.54
C THR A 109 13.31 -3.34 26.86
N THR A 110 12.57 -2.23 26.94
CA THR A 110 11.61 -2.00 28.02
C THR A 110 10.25 -2.60 27.62
N THR A 111 9.74 -3.51 28.46
CA THR A 111 8.40 -4.10 28.34
C THR A 111 7.37 -3.12 28.90
N ALA A 112 6.38 -2.73 28.09
CA ALA A 112 5.18 -2.03 28.53
C ALA A 112 4.07 -3.04 28.85
N GLY A 113 3.50 -2.93 30.06
CA GLY A 113 2.37 -3.76 30.51
C GLY A 113 1.03 -3.38 29.87
N PRO A 114 0.04 -4.29 29.86
CA PRO A 114 -1.25 -4.03 29.22
C PRO A 114 -2.10 -3.06 30.05
N SER A 115 -2.77 -2.13 29.37
CA SER A 115 -3.75 -1.22 29.95
C SER A 115 -5.16 -1.86 29.94
N PRO A 116 -6.01 -1.66 30.96
CA PRO A 116 -7.35 -2.25 31.01
C PRO A 116 -8.30 -1.66 29.96
N ALA A 117 -9.12 -2.53 29.34
CA ALA A 117 -10.15 -2.13 28.39
C ALA A 117 -11.37 -1.51 29.11
N GLN A 118 -11.76 -0.31 28.70
CA GLN A 118 -12.95 0.40 29.16
C GLN A 118 -14.21 -0.15 28.45
N PRO A 119 -15.39 -0.19 29.12
CA PRO A 119 -16.63 -0.69 28.51
C PRO A 119 -17.02 0.11 27.26
N ALA A 120 -17.32 -0.60 26.18
CA ALA A 120 -17.74 0.00 24.91
C ALA A 120 -19.16 0.58 25.06
N GLY A 121 -19.29 1.88 24.80
CA GLY A 121 -20.59 2.51 24.54
C GLY A 121 -21.23 1.97 23.25
N PRO A 122 -22.44 2.46 22.88
CA PRO A 122 -23.09 2.06 21.63
C PRO A 122 -22.14 2.24 20.44
N PRO A 123 -22.14 1.31 19.47
CA PRO A 123 -21.19 1.34 18.37
C PRO A 123 -21.35 2.66 17.60
N PRO A 124 -20.22 3.33 17.24
CA PRO A 124 -20.28 4.52 16.40
C PRO A 124 -20.94 4.18 15.05
N PRO A 125 -21.60 5.16 14.40
CA PRO A 125 -22.17 4.95 13.08
C PRO A 125 -21.09 4.45 12.11
N PRO A 126 -21.43 3.56 11.16
CA PRO A 126 -20.45 3.01 10.24
C PRO A 126 -19.84 4.13 9.38
N PRO A 127 -18.52 4.08 9.12
CA PRO A 127 -17.86 5.08 8.31
C PRO A 127 -18.37 5.02 6.87
N PRO A 128 -18.65 6.17 6.23
CA PRO A 128 -19.04 6.23 4.83
C PRO A 128 -17.87 5.87 3.91
N VAL A 129 -18.18 5.36 2.72
CA VAL A 129 -17.18 4.98 1.70
C VAL A 129 -16.29 6.16 1.30
N SER A 130 -16.83 7.39 1.34
CA SER A 130 -16.07 8.62 1.10
C SER A 130 -14.90 8.81 2.06
N ASP A 131 -15.06 8.41 3.33
CA ASP A 131 -14.01 8.54 4.33
C ASP A 131 -12.88 7.55 4.05
N VAL A 132 -13.22 6.35 3.57
CA VAL A 132 -12.23 5.37 3.09
C VAL A 132 -11.44 5.95 1.91
N ILE A 133 -12.14 6.52 0.92
CA ILE A 133 -11.52 7.15 -0.26
C ILE A 133 -10.58 8.28 0.14
N ASN A 134 -11.02 9.17 1.04
CA ASN A 134 -10.21 10.30 1.51
C ASN A 134 -8.99 9.84 2.30
N ALA A 135 -9.14 8.84 3.17
CA ALA A 135 -8.04 8.25 3.94
C ALA A 135 -6.99 7.60 3.02
N LEU A 136 -7.43 6.86 2.00
CA LEU A 136 -6.54 6.25 1.01
C LEU A 136 -5.77 7.30 0.19
N ARG A 137 -6.41 8.42 -0.17
CA ARG A 137 -5.73 9.54 -0.85
C ARG A 137 -4.66 10.15 0.03
N ALA A 138 -4.99 10.47 1.28
CA ALA A 138 -4.02 11.00 2.24
C ALA A 138 -2.85 10.04 2.48
N SER A 139 -3.11 8.74 2.51
CA SER A 139 -2.08 7.69 2.56
C SER A 139 -1.15 7.70 1.36
N ALA A 140 -1.71 7.79 0.14
CA ALA A 140 -0.92 7.87 -1.09
C ALA A 140 -0.06 9.14 -1.13
N ASP A 141 -0.61 10.28 -0.73
CA ASP A 141 0.13 11.55 -0.68
C ASP A 141 1.26 11.52 0.34
N SER A 142 1.00 10.97 1.54
CA SER A 142 2.01 10.85 2.59
C SER A 142 3.16 9.93 2.16
N ALA A 143 2.84 8.78 1.56
CA ALA A 143 3.84 7.86 1.04
C ALA A 143 4.63 8.47 -0.14
N SER A 144 3.98 9.28 -1.00
CA SER A 144 4.62 9.96 -2.13
C SER A 144 5.65 11.01 -1.68
N ARG A 145 5.44 11.64 -0.52
CA ARG A 145 6.42 12.57 0.05
C ARG A 145 7.68 11.86 0.54
N LEU A 146 7.53 10.65 1.08
CA LEU A 146 8.64 9.86 1.61
C LEU A 146 9.41 9.12 0.52
N VAL A 147 8.72 8.61 -0.50
CA VAL A 147 9.33 7.73 -1.52
C VAL A 147 10.49 8.40 -2.27
N ALA A 148 10.45 9.73 -2.44
CA ALA A 148 11.48 10.49 -3.13
C ALA A 148 12.85 10.51 -2.40
N GLY A 149 12.84 10.35 -1.07
CA GLY A 149 14.07 10.24 -0.28
C GLY A 149 14.58 8.80 -0.13
N GLU A 150 13.75 7.81 -0.45
CA GLU A 150 14.04 6.40 -0.24
C GLU A 150 14.65 5.74 -1.48
N SER A 151 15.29 4.59 -1.28
CA SER A 151 15.81 3.77 -2.38
C SER A 151 15.63 2.27 -2.13
N GLY A 152 15.79 1.47 -3.18
CA GLY A 152 15.71 0.01 -3.11
C GLY A 152 14.36 -0.49 -2.55
N TYR A 153 14.44 -1.39 -1.58
CA TYR A 153 13.26 -2.06 -1.01
C TYR A 153 12.25 -1.08 -0.40
N ARG A 154 12.72 -0.03 0.29
CA ARG A 154 11.82 0.95 0.94
C ARG A 154 11.08 1.82 -0.07
N ALA A 155 11.78 2.29 -1.10
CA ALA A 155 11.15 3.00 -2.21
C ALA A 155 10.11 2.12 -2.89
N GLY A 156 10.44 0.84 -3.16
CA GLY A 156 9.50 -0.12 -3.73
C GLY A 156 8.28 -0.39 -2.85
N LEU A 157 8.47 -0.52 -1.54
CA LEU A 157 7.38 -0.72 -0.59
C LEU A 157 6.45 0.49 -0.51
N LEU A 158 7.00 1.71 -0.44
CA LEU A 158 6.21 2.95 -0.46
C LEU A 158 5.49 3.14 -1.80
N ALA A 159 6.16 2.88 -2.92
CA ALA A 159 5.55 2.91 -4.26
C ALA A 159 4.39 1.92 -4.39
N SER A 160 4.53 0.72 -3.83
CA SER A 160 3.45 -0.27 -3.79
C SER A 160 2.24 0.22 -2.98
N ILE A 161 2.47 0.91 -1.85
CA ILE A 161 1.40 1.54 -1.07
C ILE A 161 0.70 2.61 -1.91
N ILE A 162 1.44 3.52 -2.55
CA ILE A 162 0.89 4.59 -3.40
C ILE A 162 0.02 4.00 -4.51
N ALA A 163 0.54 3.01 -5.23
CA ALA A 163 -0.15 2.36 -6.34
C ALA A 163 -1.44 1.65 -5.88
N SER A 164 -1.36 0.87 -4.80
CA SER A 164 -2.50 0.13 -4.24
C SER A 164 -3.60 1.07 -3.74
N CYS A 165 -3.23 2.14 -3.02
CA CYS A 165 -4.18 3.14 -2.55
C CYS A 165 -4.84 3.88 -3.70
N THR A 166 -4.04 4.28 -4.71
CA THR A 166 -4.54 4.94 -5.92
C THR A 166 -5.52 4.08 -6.68
N ALA A 167 -5.16 2.83 -6.98
CA ALA A 167 -6.07 1.89 -7.64
C ALA A 167 -7.36 1.69 -6.83
N SER A 168 -7.26 1.66 -5.50
CA SER A 168 -8.43 1.49 -4.63
C SER A 168 -9.39 2.68 -4.73
N TYR A 169 -8.88 3.92 -4.67
CA TYR A 169 -9.75 5.11 -4.69
C TYR A 169 -10.16 5.58 -6.10
N THR A 170 -9.47 5.16 -7.17
CA THR A 170 -9.84 5.52 -8.55
C THR A 170 -10.63 4.44 -9.28
N VAL A 171 -10.51 3.17 -8.88
CA VAL A 171 -11.14 2.05 -9.57
C VAL A 171 -12.03 1.23 -8.63
N ALA A 172 -11.48 0.73 -7.52
CA ALA A 172 -12.20 -0.26 -6.71
C ALA A 172 -13.41 0.31 -5.97
N LEU A 173 -13.33 1.57 -5.52
CA LEU A 173 -14.36 2.22 -4.70
C LEU A 173 -15.14 3.30 -5.45
N VAL A 174 -14.83 3.55 -6.72
CA VAL A 174 -15.63 4.46 -7.55
C VAL A 174 -16.91 3.73 -7.97
N PRO A 175 -18.10 4.28 -7.68
CA PRO A 175 -19.35 3.66 -8.12
C PRO A 175 -19.35 3.47 -9.64
N GLY A 176 -19.58 2.23 -10.08
CA GLY A 176 -19.75 1.93 -11.50
C GLY A 176 -20.95 2.70 -12.05
N GLY A 177 -20.74 3.42 -13.16
CA GLY A 177 -21.82 4.02 -13.96
C GLY A 177 -22.83 2.96 -14.45
N PRO A 178 -23.98 3.40 -14.98
CA PRO A 178 -25.20 2.60 -15.05
C PRO A 178 -24.98 1.24 -15.71
N SER A 179 -25.54 0.21 -15.08
CA SER A 179 -25.73 -1.12 -15.66
C SER A 179 -26.45 -0.94 -17.01
N ILE A 180 -25.77 -1.28 -18.10
CA ILE A 180 -26.39 -1.43 -19.42
C ILE A 180 -27.32 -2.64 -19.44
#